data_AF-A0A9W7C6H0-F1
#
_entry.id   AF-A0A9W7C6H0-F1
#
_cell.length_a   1.000
_cell.length_b   1.000
_cell.length_c   1.000
_cell.angle_alpha   90.00
_cell.angle_beta   90.00
_cell.angle_gamma   90.00
#
_symmetry.space_group_name_H-M   'P 1'
#
loop_
_entity.id
_entity.type
_entity.pdbx_description
1 polymer ?
#
loop_
_entity_poly.entity_id
_entity_poly.type
_entity_poly.pdbx_seq_one_letter_code
_entity_poly.pdbx_strand_id
1 'polypeptide(L)'
;MFGSSPFKRRNPTPSSPSTFSERSPPSTPTSSSSPSKSKSEKALIIVQSPPSQDMEFRKEKERLERVIKKFADQGEELAPTFLKPLFQYLPSLTITVLVFLKNLSPLIIFLHEKYIWAIENLPVELLSAFWGLTLCFFGGTFQLSLSAYEAFKVSGYDRTRTSLIDLKDAWIQFKKANDVDDVKDEDGDGVRDVEQMETQALVTRKVRLFLKVSDPLKVQDALNGLSSGFIGVIATLKFKYARTVTLGCTIGNYLRRPVTIYLTPTLVQVCPEDLRKWLPYVVDYGCKVIAVSVAWFVSSVLASVQSSIRGGLMFSRGVIKYGRKRGWVDVDTDESMVDEYLGWGVAVLGASFQIVNGFGLPFPLNVLLLPVTMVEYYLKWVVSSKD
;
A
#
# COMPACT_ATOMS: atom_id res chain seq x y z
N MET A 1 41.59 -12.75 8.36
CA MET A 1 42.10 -11.38 8.64
C MET A 1 41.06 -10.37 8.21
N PHE A 2 40.13 -9.98 9.09
CA PHE A 2 39.42 -8.70 9.04
C PHE A 2 38.95 -8.42 10.47
N GLY A 3 39.55 -7.40 11.08
CA GLY A 3 39.33 -7.02 12.47
C GLY A 3 38.05 -6.21 12.62
N SER A 4 37.25 -6.57 13.61
CA SER A 4 36.05 -5.86 14.05
C SER A 4 36.41 -4.93 15.21
N SER A 5 36.33 -3.62 14.99
CA SER A 5 36.37 -2.61 16.05
C SER A 5 34.94 -2.32 16.54
N PRO A 6 34.68 -2.24 17.86
CA PRO A 6 33.34 -1.98 18.38
C PRO A 6 33.07 -0.47 18.51
N PHE A 7 31.98 -0.01 17.89
CA PHE A 7 31.49 1.36 17.98
C PHE A 7 30.65 1.52 19.27
N LYS A 8 31.17 2.32 20.22
CA LYS A 8 30.54 2.60 21.52
C LYS A 8 29.54 3.76 21.40
N ARG A 9 28.23 3.48 21.40
CA ARG A 9 27.17 4.52 21.45
C ARG A 9 26.99 5.02 22.90
N ARG A 10 27.10 6.33 23.12
CA ARG A 10 26.64 7.01 24.35
C ARG A 10 25.18 7.44 24.16
N ASN A 11 24.32 7.11 25.12
CA ASN A 11 22.97 7.66 25.23
C ASN A 11 23.00 8.93 26.09
N PRO A 12 22.30 10.00 25.72
CA PRO A 12 21.99 11.10 26.63
C PRO A 12 20.66 10.82 27.36
N THR A 13 20.66 11.07 28.67
CA THR A 13 19.51 11.09 29.58
C THR A 13 18.53 12.22 29.27
N PRO A 14 17.20 12.03 29.38
CA PRO A 14 16.23 13.11 29.27
C PRO A 14 15.94 13.74 30.64
N SER A 15 16.00 15.07 30.69
CA SER A 15 15.52 15.91 31.79
C SER A 15 13.99 16.03 31.78
N SER A 16 13.40 15.89 32.95
CA SER A 16 11.97 16.00 33.30
C SER A 16 11.31 17.35 32.96
N PRO A 17 10.01 17.39 32.61
CA PRO A 17 9.24 18.62 32.52
C PRO A 17 8.43 18.92 33.79
N SER A 18 8.45 20.18 34.18
CA SER A 18 7.71 20.80 35.27
C SER A 18 6.21 20.95 34.97
N THR A 19 5.43 20.63 35.99
CA THR A 19 4.02 20.93 36.26
C THR A 19 3.57 22.35 35.88
N PHE A 20 2.42 22.48 35.22
CA PHE A 20 1.62 23.70 35.26
C PHE A 20 0.13 23.40 35.48
N SER A 21 -0.44 24.23 36.34
CA SER A 21 -1.66 24.08 37.11
C SER A 21 -2.93 24.45 36.33
N GLU A 22 -3.91 23.57 36.41
CA GLU A 22 -5.32 23.79 36.79
C GLU A 22 -5.86 25.24 36.77
N ARG A 23 -6.88 25.49 35.94
CA ARG A 23 -7.98 26.43 36.23
C ARG A 23 -9.26 26.00 35.50
N SER A 24 -10.30 25.72 36.27
CA SER A 24 -11.69 25.50 35.84
C SER A 24 -12.55 26.77 36.12
N PRO A 25 -13.86 26.81 35.82
CA PRO A 25 -14.48 27.86 35.00
C PRO A 25 -15.48 28.75 35.80
N PRO A 26 -16.21 29.67 35.14
CA PRO A 26 -17.47 30.15 35.70
C PRO A 26 -18.68 30.00 34.76
N SER A 27 -19.68 29.31 35.32
CA SER A 27 -21.12 29.61 35.41
C SER A 27 -21.90 30.31 34.29
N THR A 28 -23.00 29.65 33.94
CA THR A 28 -24.28 30.05 33.32
C THR A 28 -24.87 31.38 33.82
N PRO A 29 -25.77 32.00 33.02
CA PRO A 29 -27.17 32.01 33.46
C PRO A 29 -28.21 31.71 32.37
N THR A 30 -29.27 31.07 32.84
CA THR A 30 -30.61 30.85 32.28
C THR A 30 -31.33 32.13 31.87
N SER A 31 -32.07 32.10 30.75
CA SER A 31 -33.27 32.95 30.58
C SER A 31 -34.34 32.27 29.73
N SER A 32 -35.49 32.10 30.38
CA SER A 32 -36.81 31.70 29.88
C SER A 32 -37.43 32.73 28.93
N SER A 33 -38.16 32.27 27.91
CA SER A 33 -39.51 32.79 27.58
C SER A 33 -40.15 32.00 26.43
N SER A 34 -41.45 31.78 26.56
CA SER A 34 -42.42 31.29 25.57
C SER A 34 -43.66 32.19 25.71
N PRO A 35 -44.71 32.09 24.87
CA PRO A 35 -44.77 31.98 23.41
C PRO A 35 -45.63 33.13 22.81
N SER A 36 -45.45 33.50 21.53
CA SER A 36 -46.42 34.36 20.84
C SER A 36 -46.92 33.70 19.55
N LYS A 37 -48.23 33.53 19.48
CA LYS A 37 -48.99 33.09 18.31
C LYS A 37 -49.07 34.26 17.33
N SER A 38 -48.65 34.06 16.08
CA SER A 38 -49.10 34.90 14.97
C SER A 38 -49.58 34.01 13.82
N LYS A 39 -50.78 34.34 13.34
CA LYS A 39 -51.45 33.84 12.13
C LYS A 39 -50.99 34.68 10.94
N SER A 40 -51.21 34.16 9.73
CA SER A 40 -50.85 34.69 8.39
C SER A 40 -49.50 34.13 7.93
N GLU A 41 -49.32 33.52 6.77
CA GLU A 41 -50.01 33.65 5.48
C GLU A 41 -49.63 32.41 4.65
N LYS A 42 -50.59 31.69 4.08
CA LYS A 42 -50.31 30.57 3.17
C LYS A 42 -49.87 31.10 1.82
N ALA A 43 -48.58 31.42 1.68
CA ALA A 43 -47.93 31.51 0.38
C ALA A 43 -47.73 30.08 -0.14
N LEU A 44 -48.32 29.79 -1.30
CA LEU A 44 -48.10 28.57 -2.08
C LEU A 44 -46.65 28.58 -2.58
N ILE A 45 -45.71 28.17 -1.73
CA ILE A 45 -44.34 27.85 -2.15
C ILE A 45 -44.48 26.59 -3.00
N ILE A 46 -44.35 26.76 -4.31
CA ILE A 46 -43.98 25.67 -5.21
C ILE A 46 -42.63 25.19 -4.69
N VAL A 47 -42.64 24.13 -3.88
CA VAL A 47 -41.45 23.38 -3.51
C VAL A 47 -40.96 22.81 -4.83
N GLN A 48 -40.06 23.55 -5.50
CA GLN A 48 -39.19 22.96 -6.50
C GLN A 48 -38.46 21.84 -5.77
N SER A 49 -38.89 20.61 -6.03
CA SER A 49 -38.12 19.43 -5.65
C SER A 49 -36.67 19.70 -6.01
N PRO A 50 -35.70 19.49 -5.08
CA PRO A 50 -34.30 19.71 -5.38
C PRO A 50 -33.99 19.01 -6.71
N PRO A 51 -33.24 19.64 -7.63
CA PRO A 51 -32.87 19.01 -8.88
C PRO A 51 -32.34 17.63 -8.54
N SER A 52 -33.04 16.60 -9.02
CA SER A 52 -32.69 15.20 -8.74
C SER A 52 -31.18 15.06 -8.95
N GLN A 53 -30.44 14.50 -7.99
CA GLN A 53 -28.97 14.37 -8.06
C GLN A 53 -28.47 13.83 -9.42
N ASP A 54 -29.33 13.11 -10.13
CA ASP A 54 -29.13 12.64 -11.50
C ASP A 54 -28.92 13.76 -12.55
N MET A 55 -29.58 14.91 -12.43
CA MET A 55 -29.42 16.05 -13.35
C MET A 55 -28.10 16.77 -13.15
N GLU A 56 -27.68 16.98 -11.90
CA GLU A 56 -26.38 17.57 -11.58
C GLU A 56 -25.26 16.61 -12.02
N PHE A 57 -25.45 15.31 -11.78
CA PHE A 57 -24.53 14.28 -12.26
C PHE A 57 -24.43 14.20 -13.78
N ARG A 58 -25.55 14.33 -14.52
CA ARG A 58 -25.52 14.38 -15.98
C ARG A 58 -24.71 15.57 -16.49
N LYS A 59 -24.92 16.76 -15.92
CA LYS A 59 -24.15 17.98 -16.26
C LYS A 59 -22.66 17.82 -15.95
N GLU A 60 -22.32 17.24 -14.80
CA GLU A 60 -20.94 17.00 -14.40
C GLU A 60 -20.26 15.96 -15.31
N LYS A 61 -20.98 14.88 -15.66
CA LYS A 61 -20.50 13.87 -16.63
C LYS A 61 -20.21 14.51 -17.99
N GLU A 62 -21.12 15.32 -18.52
CA GLU A 62 -20.92 16.05 -19.78
C GLU A 62 -19.75 17.05 -19.71
N ARG A 63 -19.50 17.67 -18.54
CA ARG A 63 -18.34 18.53 -18.32
C ARG A 63 -17.04 17.71 -18.33
N LEU A 64 -17.00 16.59 -17.62
CA LEU A 64 -15.85 15.68 -17.59
C LEU A 64 -15.54 15.10 -18.97
N GLU A 65 -16.56 14.66 -19.72
CA GLU A 65 -16.38 14.15 -21.08
C GLU A 65 -15.78 15.22 -22.01
N ARG A 66 -16.21 16.48 -21.88
CA ARG A 66 -15.62 17.60 -22.64
C ARG A 66 -14.17 17.86 -22.26
N VAL A 67 -13.84 17.83 -20.97
CA VAL A 67 -12.47 18.05 -20.48
C VAL A 67 -11.57 16.90 -20.94
N ILE A 68 -12.00 15.64 -20.77
CA ILE A 68 -11.23 14.45 -21.16
C ILE A 68 -11.02 14.41 -22.67
N LYS A 69 -12.03 14.73 -23.49
CA LYS A 69 -11.85 14.83 -24.95
C LYS A 69 -10.82 15.88 -25.32
N LYS A 70 -10.94 17.09 -24.77
CA LYS A 70 -9.96 18.16 -25.04
C LYS A 70 -8.53 17.75 -24.65
N PHE A 71 -8.36 17.05 -23.53
CA PHE A 71 -7.05 16.52 -23.14
C PHE A 71 -6.56 15.40 -24.06
N ALA A 72 -7.44 14.53 -24.56
CA ALA A 72 -7.09 13.48 -25.51
C ALA A 72 -6.69 14.06 -26.86
N ASP A 73 -7.44 15.04 -27.37
CA ASP A 73 -7.18 15.72 -28.64
C ASP A 73 -5.84 16.47 -28.59
N GLN A 74 -5.59 17.22 -27.51
CA GLN A 74 -4.30 17.90 -27.29
C GLN A 74 -3.14 16.93 -27.06
N GLY A 75 -3.42 15.80 -26.40
CA GLY A 75 -2.44 14.72 -26.22
C GLY A 75 -2.07 14.04 -27.54
N GLU A 76 -3.03 13.85 -28.45
CA GLU A 76 -2.83 13.25 -29.77
C GLU A 76 -1.94 14.11 -30.68
N GLU A 77 -2.06 15.44 -30.59
CA GLU A 77 -1.20 16.39 -31.32
C GLU A 77 0.26 16.33 -30.87
N LEU A 78 0.50 16.12 -29.56
CA LEU A 78 1.83 16.07 -28.96
C LEU A 78 2.45 14.66 -28.94
N ALA A 79 1.66 13.62 -29.22
CA ALA A 79 2.09 12.24 -29.09
C ALA A 79 2.84 11.69 -30.33
N PRO A 80 3.87 10.86 -30.13
CA PRO A 80 4.53 10.14 -31.23
C PRO A 80 3.57 9.19 -31.95
N THR A 81 3.80 8.95 -33.25
CA THR A 81 2.86 8.25 -34.17
C THR A 81 2.39 6.89 -33.68
N PHE A 82 3.19 6.18 -32.88
CA PHE A 82 2.83 4.87 -32.32
C PHE A 82 1.83 4.93 -31.16
N LEU A 83 1.67 6.09 -30.49
CA LEU A 83 0.73 6.28 -29.37
C LEU A 83 -0.61 6.83 -29.79
N LYS A 84 -0.73 7.43 -30.98
CA LYS A 84 -2.00 7.95 -31.53
C LYS A 84 -3.19 6.99 -31.42
N PRO A 85 -3.08 5.69 -31.78
CA PRO A 85 -4.22 4.79 -31.61
C PRO A 85 -4.64 4.63 -30.14
N LEU A 86 -3.71 4.75 -29.18
CA LEU A 86 -4.01 4.67 -27.75
C LEU A 86 -4.84 5.86 -27.27
N PHE A 87 -4.57 7.06 -27.78
CA PHE A 87 -5.30 8.29 -27.45
C PHE A 87 -6.76 8.26 -27.90
N GLN A 88 -7.07 7.55 -28.99
CA GLN A 88 -8.46 7.39 -29.45
C GLN A 88 -9.30 6.48 -28.52
N TYR A 89 -8.69 5.52 -27.83
CA TYR A 89 -9.38 4.64 -26.87
C TYR A 89 -9.43 5.19 -25.44
N LEU A 90 -8.54 6.12 -25.08
CA LEU A 90 -8.41 6.73 -23.76
C LEU A 90 -9.72 7.35 -23.22
N PRO A 91 -10.52 8.11 -24.01
CA PRO A 91 -11.77 8.69 -23.52
C PRO A 91 -12.81 7.63 -23.14
N SER A 92 -12.97 6.59 -23.96
CA SER A 92 -13.92 5.50 -23.68
C SER A 92 -13.50 4.70 -22.45
N LEU A 93 -12.20 4.43 -22.32
CA LEU A 93 -11.65 3.69 -21.20
C LEU A 93 -11.76 4.49 -19.89
N THR A 94 -11.44 5.78 -19.90
CA THR A 94 -11.57 6.65 -18.72
C THR A 94 -13.01 6.81 -18.27
N ILE A 95 -13.98 6.97 -19.18
CA ILE A 95 -15.40 7.02 -18.82
C ILE A 95 -15.85 5.68 -18.22
N THR A 96 -15.44 4.56 -18.80
CA THR A 96 -15.76 3.22 -18.28
C THR A 96 -15.20 3.02 -16.88
N VAL A 97 -13.95 3.41 -16.65
CA VAL A 97 -13.30 3.36 -15.33
C VAL A 97 -13.98 4.29 -14.34
N LEU A 98 -14.34 5.51 -14.73
CA LEU A 98 -15.06 6.46 -13.87
C LEU A 98 -16.44 5.93 -13.46
N VAL A 99 -17.21 5.38 -14.41
CA VAL A 99 -18.52 4.77 -14.12
C VAL A 99 -18.35 3.56 -13.20
N PHE A 100 -17.33 2.73 -13.44
CA PHE A 100 -17.02 1.59 -12.59
C PHE A 100 -16.63 2.02 -11.18
N LEU A 101 -15.74 3.01 -11.02
CA LEU A 101 -15.34 3.58 -9.74
C LEU A 101 -16.53 4.20 -9.00
N LYS A 102 -17.43 4.89 -9.72
CA LYS A 102 -18.64 5.44 -9.11
C LYS A 102 -19.59 4.33 -8.64
N ASN A 103 -19.77 3.26 -9.42
CA ASN A 103 -20.57 2.11 -9.00
C ASN A 103 -19.94 1.34 -7.84
N LEU A 104 -18.61 1.35 -7.74
CA LEU A 104 -17.87 0.84 -6.58
C LEU A 104 -17.93 1.77 -5.37
N SER A 105 -18.15 3.07 -5.57
CA SER A 105 -18.21 4.08 -4.51
C SER A 105 -19.13 3.69 -3.35
N PRO A 106 -20.41 3.29 -3.53
CA PRO A 106 -21.25 2.90 -2.40
C PRO A 106 -20.70 1.67 -1.66
N LEU A 107 -20.07 0.73 -2.36
CA LEU A 107 -19.45 -0.44 -1.75
C LEU A 107 -18.18 -0.05 -0.97
N ILE A 108 -17.36 0.84 -1.51
CA ILE A 108 -16.17 1.37 -0.83
C ILE A 108 -16.57 2.17 0.41
N ILE A 109 -17.58 3.04 0.31
CA ILE A 109 -18.10 3.82 1.44
C ILE A 109 -18.65 2.87 2.50
N PHE A 110 -19.47 1.88 2.12
CA PHE A 110 -19.98 0.87 3.05
C PHE A 110 -18.85 0.10 3.74
N LEU A 111 -17.86 -0.37 2.99
CA LEU A 111 -16.69 -1.06 3.55
C LEU A 111 -15.87 -0.13 4.45
N HIS A 112 -15.74 1.13 4.09
CA HIS A 112 -15.00 2.13 4.85
C HIS A 112 -15.69 2.46 6.17
N GLU A 113 -17.01 2.67 6.16
CA GLU A 113 -17.80 2.87 7.37
C GLU A 113 -17.72 1.64 8.29
N LYS A 114 -17.83 0.43 7.73
CA LYS A 114 -17.66 -0.82 8.50
C LYS A 114 -16.24 -0.98 9.02
N TYR A 115 -15.23 -0.56 8.27
CA TYR A 115 -13.84 -0.58 8.66
C TYR A 115 -13.53 0.43 9.77
N ILE A 116 -14.00 1.67 9.66
CA ILE A 116 -13.89 2.68 10.73
C ILE A 116 -14.62 2.20 11.97
N TRP A 117 -15.87 1.72 11.83
CA TRP A 117 -16.62 1.16 12.93
C TRP A 117 -15.86 0.02 13.60
N ALA A 118 -15.24 -0.87 12.82
CA ALA A 118 -14.41 -1.93 13.37
C ALA A 118 -13.19 -1.37 14.13
N ILE A 119 -12.48 -0.38 13.59
CA ILE A 119 -11.31 0.24 14.26
C ILE A 119 -11.69 0.96 15.55
N GLU A 120 -12.81 1.68 15.57
CA GLU A 120 -13.25 2.45 16.73
C GLU A 120 -13.78 1.55 17.86
N ASN A 121 -14.43 0.44 17.50
CA ASN A 121 -15.00 -0.48 18.48
C ASN A 121 -14.05 -1.62 18.89
N LEU A 122 -13.10 -2.02 18.04
CA LEU A 122 -12.10 -3.01 18.42
C LEU A 122 -10.93 -2.35 19.17
N PRO A 123 -10.52 -2.93 20.31
CA PRO A 123 -9.29 -2.53 20.97
C PRO A 123 -8.10 -2.78 20.03
N VAL A 124 -7.23 -1.78 19.89
CA VAL A 124 -6.03 -1.81 19.04
C VAL A 124 -5.16 -3.04 19.34
N GLU A 125 -5.17 -3.48 20.60
CA GLU A 125 -4.46 -4.67 21.07
C GLU A 125 -4.99 -5.96 20.40
N LEU A 126 -6.32 -6.06 20.23
CA LEU A 126 -6.96 -7.21 19.58
C LEU A 126 -6.82 -7.14 18.07
N LEU A 127 -6.89 -5.94 17.47
CA LEU A 127 -6.61 -5.75 16.05
C LEU A 127 -5.18 -6.17 15.72
N SER A 128 -4.21 -5.78 16.57
CA SER A 128 -2.83 -6.24 16.47
C SER A 128 -2.75 -7.76 16.57
N ALA A 129 -3.52 -8.38 17.47
CA ALA A 129 -3.53 -9.82 17.62
C ALA A 129 -4.08 -10.53 16.36
N PHE A 130 -5.19 -10.06 15.80
CA PHE A 130 -5.76 -10.60 14.56
C PHE A 130 -4.83 -10.43 13.36
N TRP A 131 -4.16 -9.28 13.25
CA TRP A 131 -3.15 -9.06 12.23
C TRP A 131 -1.96 -10.02 12.41
N GLY A 132 -1.50 -10.17 13.65
CA GLY A 132 -0.47 -11.15 14.02
C GLY A 132 -0.86 -12.56 13.63
N LEU A 133 -2.09 -12.98 13.94
CA LEU A 133 -2.63 -14.29 13.57
C LEU A 133 -2.68 -14.48 12.04
N THR A 134 -3.18 -13.49 11.32
CA THR A 134 -3.26 -13.52 9.85
C THR A 134 -1.86 -13.67 9.23
N LEU A 135 -0.90 -12.87 9.71
CA LEU A 135 0.50 -12.95 9.29
C LEU A 135 1.13 -14.30 9.70
N CYS A 136 0.70 -14.87 10.84
CA CYS A 136 1.22 -16.13 11.35
C CYS A 136 0.76 -17.36 10.56
N PHE A 137 -0.47 -17.34 10.01
CA PHE A 137 -1.02 -18.48 9.28
C PHE A 137 -0.99 -18.32 7.76
N PHE A 138 -0.77 -17.10 7.25
CA PHE A 138 -0.82 -16.81 5.81
C PHE A 138 0.35 -15.95 5.31
N GLY A 139 1.30 -15.59 6.16
CA GLY A 139 2.39 -14.69 5.79
C GLY A 139 3.32 -15.23 4.71
N GLY A 140 3.53 -16.54 4.64
CA GLY A 140 4.37 -17.20 3.63
C GLY A 140 3.82 -17.07 2.21
N THR A 141 2.52 -16.87 2.04
CA THR A 141 1.91 -16.58 0.73
C THR A 141 2.35 -15.22 0.19
N PHE A 142 2.70 -14.28 1.07
CA PHE A 142 3.03 -12.88 0.76
C PHE A 142 4.53 -12.58 0.99
N GLN A 143 5.40 -13.48 0.53
CA GLN A 143 6.84 -13.40 0.74
C GLN A 143 7.46 -12.11 0.20
N LEU A 144 7.06 -11.64 -0.99
CA LEU A 144 7.64 -10.43 -1.58
C LEU A 144 7.13 -9.18 -0.88
N SER A 145 5.86 -9.14 -0.49
CA SER A 145 5.26 -8.03 0.24
C SER A 145 5.91 -7.86 1.61
N LEU A 146 6.13 -8.95 2.34
CA LEU A 146 6.87 -8.92 3.61
C LEU A 146 8.33 -8.51 3.41
N SER A 147 8.98 -9.02 2.38
CA SER A 147 10.35 -8.63 2.03
C SER A 147 10.45 -7.16 1.63
N ALA A 148 9.43 -6.63 0.96
CA ALA A 148 9.35 -5.24 0.53
C ALA A 148 9.18 -4.32 1.75
N TYR A 149 8.29 -4.69 2.66
CA TYR A 149 8.11 -3.99 3.93
C TYR A 149 9.41 -3.97 4.75
N GLU A 150 10.08 -5.12 4.88
CA GLU A 150 11.36 -5.21 5.60
C GLU A 150 12.45 -4.39 4.94
N ALA A 151 12.56 -4.48 3.62
CA ALA A 151 13.50 -3.69 2.85
C ALA A 151 13.23 -2.20 3.09
N PHE A 152 11.98 -1.76 2.97
CA PHE A 152 11.59 -0.37 3.16
C PHE A 152 11.91 0.13 4.57
N LYS A 153 11.60 -0.69 5.59
CA LYS A 153 11.91 -0.39 6.99
C LYS A 153 13.41 -0.17 7.22
N VAL A 154 14.26 -0.96 6.57
CA VAL A 154 15.72 -0.88 6.72
C VAL A 154 16.34 0.20 5.84
N SER A 155 15.87 0.38 4.62
CA SER A 155 16.56 1.20 3.61
C SER A 155 16.08 2.65 3.54
N GLY A 156 14.82 2.93 3.88
CA GLY A 156 14.22 4.22 3.51
C GLY A 156 13.13 4.77 4.40
N TYR A 157 12.60 4.01 5.37
CA TYR A 157 11.41 4.43 6.13
C TYR A 157 11.56 5.82 6.76
N ASP A 158 12.63 6.07 7.51
CA ASP A 158 12.82 7.34 8.19
C ASP A 158 12.97 8.51 7.20
N ARG A 159 13.75 8.30 6.13
CA ARG A 159 13.95 9.31 5.09
C ARG A 159 12.65 9.61 4.34
N THR A 160 11.95 8.58 3.89
CA THR A 160 10.66 8.72 3.19
C THR A 160 9.62 9.37 4.08
N ARG A 161 9.59 9.04 5.38
CA ARG A 161 8.68 9.67 6.34
C ARG A 161 8.94 11.17 6.45
N THR A 162 10.20 11.59 6.58
CA THR A 162 10.57 13.01 6.59
C THR A 162 10.19 13.69 5.27
N SER A 163 10.52 13.08 4.13
CA SER A 163 10.14 13.58 2.80
C SER A 163 8.62 13.74 2.63
N LEU A 164 7.81 12.83 3.18
CA LEU A 164 6.35 12.93 3.14
C LEU A 164 5.83 14.07 4.01
N ILE A 165 6.46 14.33 5.16
CA ILE A 165 6.14 15.48 6.01
C ILE A 165 6.46 16.78 5.27
N ASP A 166 7.64 16.88 4.66
CA ASP A 166 8.05 18.06 3.88
C ASP A 166 7.09 18.32 2.71
N LEU A 167 6.68 17.26 2.00
CA LEU A 167 5.73 17.36 0.89
C LEU A 167 4.32 17.75 1.38
N LYS A 168 3.88 17.22 2.52
CA LYS A 168 2.61 17.60 3.16
C LYS A 168 2.62 19.07 3.56
N ASP A 169 3.71 19.56 4.12
CA ASP A 169 3.85 20.95 4.53
C ASP A 169 3.83 21.89 3.31
N ALA A 170 4.54 21.53 2.24
CA ALA A 170 4.47 22.24 0.96
C ALA A 170 3.04 22.25 0.38
N TRP A 171 2.33 21.12 0.44
CA TRP A 171 0.94 21.01 -0.02
C TRP A 171 -0.01 21.89 0.80
N ILE A 172 0.15 21.95 2.12
CA ILE A 172 -0.66 22.82 2.99
C ILE A 172 -0.42 24.29 2.65
N GLN A 173 0.83 24.69 2.41
CA GLN A 173 1.17 26.06 2.00
C GLN A 173 0.56 26.40 0.63
N PHE A 174 0.70 25.51 -0.34
CA PHE A 174 0.08 25.65 -1.65
C PHE A 174 -1.45 25.77 -1.54
N LYS A 175 -2.10 24.90 -0.76
CA LYS A 175 -3.56 24.93 -0.59
C LYS A 175 -4.03 26.27 -0.01
N LYS A 176 -3.38 26.78 1.03
CA LYS A 176 -3.70 28.11 1.60
C LYS A 176 -3.54 29.23 0.57
N ALA A 177 -2.48 29.19 -0.23
CA ALA A 177 -2.26 30.18 -1.28
C ALA A 177 -3.29 30.04 -2.42
N ASN A 178 -3.68 28.80 -2.75
CA ASN A 178 -4.69 28.50 -3.73
C ASN A 178 -6.07 29.02 -3.30
N ASP A 179 -6.46 28.82 -2.05
CA ASP A 179 -7.73 29.29 -1.51
C ASP A 179 -7.81 30.84 -1.57
N VAL A 180 -6.70 31.54 -1.36
CA VAL A 180 -6.61 33.01 -1.52
C VAL A 180 -6.65 33.41 -2.99
N ASP A 181 -5.93 32.71 -3.87
CA ASP A 181 -5.94 32.96 -5.32
C ASP A 181 -7.32 32.73 -5.93
N ASP A 182 -8.07 31.75 -5.44
CA ASP A 182 -9.43 31.44 -5.92
C ASP A 182 -10.44 32.55 -5.56
N VAL A 183 -10.20 33.38 -4.54
CA VAL A 183 -11.08 34.50 -4.15
C VAL A 183 -10.80 35.77 -4.96
N LYS A 184 -9.69 35.85 -5.68
CA LYS A 184 -9.34 37.05 -6.43
C LYS A 184 -10.24 37.22 -7.66
N ASP A 185 -10.72 38.44 -7.79
CA ASP A 185 -11.43 39.01 -8.93
C ASP A 185 -10.61 40.26 -9.30
N GLU A 186 -9.71 40.12 -10.27
CA GLU A 186 -8.74 41.17 -10.64
C GLU A 186 -9.33 42.17 -11.65
N ASP A 187 -10.40 41.80 -12.37
CA ASP A 187 -11.09 42.65 -13.35
C ASP A 187 -12.32 43.38 -12.78
N GLY A 188 -12.76 43.00 -11.57
CA GLY A 188 -13.83 43.65 -10.83
C GLY A 188 -15.20 43.42 -11.44
N ASP A 189 -15.36 42.36 -12.23
CA ASP A 189 -16.60 42.06 -12.95
C ASP A 189 -17.62 41.29 -12.08
N GLY A 190 -17.24 40.94 -10.85
CA GLY A 190 -18.06 40.23 -9.87
C GLY A 190 -18.03 38.71 -10.03
N VAL A 191 -17.25 38.19 -10.97
CA VAL A 191 -17.00 36.76 -11.19
C VAL A 191 -15.51 36.49 -10.92
N ARG A 192 -15.22 35.32 -10.36
CA ARG A 192 -13.84 34.97 -10.00
C ARG A 192 -13.05 34.66 -11.27
N ASP A 193 -11.82 35.18 -11.42
CA ASP A 193 -10.97 34.94 -12.61
C ASP A 193 -10.84 33.44 -12.94
N VAL A 194 -10.82 32.61 -11.89
CA VAL A 194 -10.65 31.16 -11.95
C VAL A 194 -11.80 30.48 -12.70
N GLU A 195 -12.98 31.08 -12.73
CA GLU A 195 -14.16 30.55 -13.43
C GLU A 195 -14.20 30.96 -14.91
N GLN A 196 -13.52 32.04 -15.27
CA GLN A 196 -13.53 32.60 -16.63
C GLN A 196 -12.35 32.14 -17.50
N MET A 197 -11.24 31.73 -16.89
CA MET A 197 -10.05 31.32 -17.63
C MET A 197 -10.22 30.00 -18.38
N GLU A 198 -9.51 29.91 -19.51
CA GLU A 198 -9.32 28.64 -20.22
C GLU A 198 -8.59 27.61 -19.35
N THR A 199 -8.96 26.34 -19.47
CA THR A 199 -8.44 25.23 -18.65
C THR A 199 -6.90 25.12 -18.69
N GLN A 200 -6.25 25.37 -19.82
CA GLN A 200 -4.78 25.37 -19.91
C GLN A 200 -4.14 26.55 -19.16
N ALA A 201 -4.75 27.74 -19.27
CA ALA A 201 -4.32 28.92 -18.54
C ALA A 201 -4.45 28.72 -17.03
N LEU A 202 -5.53 28.07 -16.59
CA LEU A 202 -5.74 27.68 -15.20
C LEU A 202 -4.64 26.76 -14.67
N VAL A 203 -4.35 25.67 -15.38
CA VAL A 203 -3.28 24.74 -14.97
C VAL A 203 -1.94 25.48 -14.87
N THR A 204 -1.62 26.32 -15.86
CA THR A 204 -0.39 27.11 -15.86
C THR A 204 -0.32 28.08 -14.68
N ARG A 205 -1.43 28.77 -14.35
CA ARG A 205 -1.53 29.66 -13.18
C ARG A 205 -1.34 28.89 -11.87
N LYS A 206 -1.97 27.72 -11.71
CA LYS A 206 -1.86 26.89 -10.50
C LYS A 206 -0.46 26.28 -10.34
N VAL A 207 0.15 25.79 -11.42
CA VAL A 207 1.55 25.33 -11.40
C VAL A 207 2.48 26.49 -11.03
N ARG A 208 2.29 27.68 -11.60
CA ARG A 208 3.07 28.87 -11.25
C ARG A 208 2.89 29.26 -9.79
N LEU A 209 1.67 29.18 -9.25
CA LEU A 209 1.39 29.43 -7.83
C LEU A 209 2.11 28.42 -6.94
N PHE A 210 2.07 27.12 -7.29
CA PHE A 210 2.79 26.07 -6.59
C PHE A 210 4.31 26.34 -6.57
N LEU A 211 4.90 26.69 -7.72
CA LEU A 211 6.32 27.00 -7.83
C LEU A 211 6.72 28.28 -7.08
N LYS A 212 5.81 29.24 -6.94
CA LYS A 212 6.06 30.49 -6.19
C LYS A 212 6.05 30.28 -4.67
N VAL A 213 5.21 29.36 -4.18
CA VAL A 213 4.98 29.14 -2.75
C VAL A 213 5.87 28.04 -2.17
N SER A 214 6.20 27.03 -2.98
CA SER A 214 6.96 25.86 -2.53
C SER A 214 8.47 26.09 -2.60
N ASP A 215 9.20 25.59 -1.61
CA ASP A 215 10.66 25.57 -1.62
C ASP A 215 11.16 24.48 -2.60
N PRO A 216 11.82 24.86 -3.72
CA PRO A 216 12.21 23.90 -4.75
C PRO A 216 13.23 22.87 -4.24
N LEU A 217 14.10 23.25 -3.30
CA LEU A 217 15.11 22.33 -2.74
C LEU A 217 14.44 21.26 -1.88
N LYS A 218 13.50 21.66 -1.01
CA LYS A 218 12.74 20.71 -0.18
C LYS A 218 11.89 19.75 -1.01
N VAL A 219 11.22 20.26 -2.05
CA VAL A 219 10.42 19.40 -2.95
C VAL A 219 11.33 18.42 -3.68
N GLN A 220 12.47 18.88 -4.21
CA GLN A 220 13.45 18.01 -4.87
C GLN A 220 14.01 16.95 -3.91
N ASP A 221 14.41 17.33 -2.70
CA ASP A 221 14.94 16.42 -1.68
C ASP A 221 13.88 15.41 -1.22
N ALA A 222 12.63 15.84 -1.09
CA ALA A 222 11.51 14.96 -0.79
C ALA A 222 11.26 13.94 -1.90
N LEU A 223 11.27 14.37 -3.16
CA LEU A 223 11.15 13.47 -4.32
C LEU A 223 12.31 12.48 -4.42
N ASN A 224 13.53 12.94 -4.16
CA ASN A 224 14.72 12.10 -4.11
C ASN A 224 14.65 11.07 -2.98
N GLY A 225 14.18 11.49 -1.80
CA GLY A 225 13.99 10.60 -0.64
C GLY A 225 12.93 9.53 -0.90
N LEU A 226 11.82 9.88 -1.53
CA LEU A 226 10.77 8.94 -1.93
C LEU A 226 11.27 7.95 -3.00
N SER A 227 11.93 8.47 -4.04
CA SER A 227 12.47 7.66 -5.14
C SER A 227 13.57 6.71 -4.66
N SER A 228 14.47 7.18 -3.80
CA SER A 228 15.54 6.36 -3.22
C SER A 228 15.01 5.21 -2.38
N GLY A 229 13.98 5.45 -1.55
CA GLY A 229 13.32 4.40 -0.78
C GLY A 229 12.68 3.35 -1.69
N PHE A 230 11.96 3.79 -2.72
CA PHE A 230 11.31 2.91 -3.69
C PHE A 230 12.32 2.06 -4.49
N ILE A 231 13.35 2.68 -5.06
CA ILE A 231 14.41 1.98 -5.80
C ILE A 231 15.16 1.01 -4.90
N GLY A 232 15.42 1.39 -3.63
CA GLY A 232 16.06 0.52 -2.66
C GLY A 232 15.26 -0.75 -2.36
N VAL A 233 13.93 -0.64 -2.28
CA VAL A 233 13.04 -1.80 -2.13
C VAL A 233 13.10 -2.70 -3.36
N ILE A 234 12.95 -2.15 -4.57
CA ILE A 234 13.02 -2.92 -5.82
C ILE A 234 14.37 -3.63 -5.95
N ALA A 235 15.47 -2.93 -5.69
CA ALA A 235 16.81 -3.50 -5.74
C ALA A 235 16.97 -4.68 -4.76
N THR A 236 16.44 -4.54 -3.54
CA THR A 236 16.48 -5.61 -2.53
C THR A 236 15.66 -6.83 -2.97
N LEU A 237 14.48 -6.61 -3.56
CA LEU A 237 13.64 -7.69 -4.06
C LEU A 237 14.29 -8.41 -5.26
N LYS A 238 14.80 -7.66 -6.24
CA LYS A 238 15.54 -8.20 -7.39
C LYS A 238 16.78 -8.99 -6.93
N PHE A 239 17.51 -8.50 -5.92
CA PHE A 239 18.66 -9.20 -5.36
C PHE A 239 18.26 -10.53 -4.69
N LYS A 240 17.19 -10.55 -3.88
CA LYS A 240 16.68 -11.78 -3.26
C LYS A 240 16.24 -12.81 -4.32
N TYR A 241 15.57 -12.35 -5.37
CA TYR A 241 15.15 -13.21 -6.48
C TYR A 241 16.36 -13.77 -7.24
N ALA A 242 17.30 -12.91 -7.65
CA ALA A 242 18.52 -13.30 -8.35
C ALA A 242 19.33 -14.33 -7.54
N ARG A 243 19.51 -14.09 -6.23
CA ARG A 243 20.20 -15.03 -5.34
C ARG A 243 19.56 -16.41 -5.32
N THR A 244 18.22 -16.48 -5.30
CA THR A 244 17.48 -17.75 -5.28
C THR A 244 17.64 -18.49 -6.61
N VAL A 245 17.57 -17.78 -7.74
CA VAL A 245 17.81 -18.33 -9.08
C VAL A 245 19.24 -18.88 -9.18
N THR A 246 20.24 -18.09 -8.79
CA THR A 246 21.64 -18.50 -8.85
C THR A 246 21.90 -19.74 -8.00
N LEU A 247 21.37 -19.78 -6.77
CA LEU A 247 21.50 -20.95 -5.89
C LEU A 247 20.85 -22.20 -6.52
N GLY A 248 19.65 -22.07 -7.09
CA GLY A 248 18.99 -23.15 -7.81
C GLY A 248 19.80 -23.65 -9.01
N CYS A 249 20.32 -22.74 -9.83
CA CYS A 249 21.19 -23.09 -10.96
C CYS A 249 22.48 -23.81 -10.51
N THR A 250 23.11 -23.36 -9.43
CA THR A 250 24.30 -24.01 -8.86
C THR A 250 23.98 -25.44 -8.41
N ILE A 251 22.88 -25.65 -7.68
CA ILE A 251 22.42 -26.99 -7.30
C ILE A 251 22.16 -27.86 -8.53
N GLY A 252 21.47 -27.31 -9.55
CA GLY A 252 21.19 -28.01 -10.80
C GLY A 252 22.46 -28.46 -11.54
N ASN A 253 23.51 -27.64 -11.54
CA ASN A 253 24.80 -27.99 -12.12
C ASN A 253 25.47 -29.17 -11.40
N TYR A 254 25.35 -29.26 -10.06
CA TYR A 254 25.86 -30.40 -9.31
C TYR A 254 25.02 -31.66 -9.51
N LEU A 255 23.70 -31.54 -9.68
CA LEU A 255 22.79 -32.66 -9.95
C LEU A 255 22.93 -33.23 -11.36
N ARG A 256 23.47 -32.46 -12.31
CA ARG A 256 23.62 -32.89 -13.70
C ARG A 256 24.39 -34.21 -13.83
N ARG A 257 25.54 -34.34 -13.17
CA ARG A 257 26.39 -35.54 -13.28
C ARG A 257 25.67 -36.83 -12.89
N PRO A 258 25.06 -36.95 -11.70
CA PRO A 258 24.33 -38.16 -11.34
C PRO A 258 23.12 -38.40 -12.27
N VAL A 259 22.38 -37.35 -12.63
CA VAL A 259 21.22 -37.51 -13.52
C VAL A 259 21.63 -37.98 -14.91
N THR A 260 22.72 -37.46 -15.50
CA THR A 260 23.21 -37.95 -16.81
C THR A 260 23.59 -39.43 -16.75
N ILE A 261 24.21 -39.91 -15.67
CA ILE A 261 24.61 -41.32 -15.55
C ILE A 261 23.39 -42.24 -15.55
N TYR A 262 22.33 -41.89 -14.80
CA TYR A 262 21.16 -42.75 -14.64
C TYR A 262 20.07 -42.53 -15.72
N LEU A 263 19.80 -41.29 -16.10
CA LEU A 263 18.64 -40.91 -16.93
C LEU A 263 18.95 -40.89 -18.43
N THR A 264 20.17 -40.53 -18.83
CA THR A 264 20.56 -40.50 -20.26
C THR A 264 20.43 -41.86 -20.95
N PRO A 265 20.89 -43.01 -20.40
CA PRO A 265 20.74 -44.29 -21.09
C PRO A 265 19.27 -44.66 -21.33
N THR A 266 18.40 -44.41 -20.35
CA THR A 266 16.95 -44.63 -20.50
C THR A 266 16.32 -43.71 -21.55
N LEU A 267 16.72 -42.44 -21.60
CA LEU A 267 16.19 -41.50 -22.60
C LEU A 267 16.66 -41.83 -24.03
N VAL A 268 17.90 -42.33 -24.21
CA VAL A 268 18.43 -42.71 -25.53
C VAL A 268 17.65 -43.87 -26.14
N GLN A 269 17.13 -44.79 -25.32
CA GLN A 269 16.31 -45.92 -25.78
C GLN A 269 14.91 -45.50 -26.25
N VAL A 270 14.36 -44.43 -25.68
CA VAL A 270 13.00 -43.96 -26.00
C VAL A 270 13.01 -42.89 -27.09
N CYS A 271 14.07 -42.08 -27.17
CA CYS A 271 14.13 -40.98 -28.13
C CYS A 271 14.60 -41.40 -29.53
N PRO A 272 13.97 -40.87 -30.60
CA PRO A 272 14.42 -41.07 -31.97
C PRO A 272 15.81 -40.45 -32.19
N GLU A 273 16.55 -40.97 -33.16
CA GLU A 273 17.96 -40.63 -33.38
C GLU A 273 18.18 -39.12 -33.61
N ASP A 274 17.25 -38.48 -34.33
CA ASP A 274 17.30 -37.04 -34.65
C ASP A 274 17.26 -36.14 -33.40
N LEU A 275 16.67 -36.61 -32.30
CA LEU A 275 16.50 -35.86 -31.05
C LEU A 275 17.60 -36.15 -30.02
N ARG A 276 18.43 -37.18 -30.22
CA ARG A 276 19.50 -37.55 -29.26
C ARG A 276 20.51 -36.43 -29.02
N LYS A 277 20.69 -35.51 -29.99
CA LYS A 277 21.53 -34.31 -29.83
C LYS A 277 21.00 -33.31 -28.81
N TRP A 278 19.69 -33.30 -28.54
CA TRP A 278 19.06 -32.38 -27.60
C TRP A 278 19.00 -32.91 -26.16
N LEU A 279 19.14 -34.23 -25.97
CA LEU A 279 19.13 -34.88 -24.65
C LEU A 279 20.00 -34.20 -23.58
N PRO A 280 21.29 -33.89 -23.82
CA PRO A 280 22.11 -33.27 -22.79
C PRO A 280 21.60 -31.88 -22.39
N TYR A 281 21.00 -31.12 -23.31
CA TYR A 281 20.40 -29.82 -23.02
C TYR A 281 19.10 -29.95 -22.24
N VAL A 282 18.25 -30.92 -22.60
CA VAL A 282 17.00 -31.20 -21.89
C VAL A 282 17.28 -31.66 -20.45
N VAL A 283 18.26 -32.54 -20.25
CA VAL A 283 18.66 -33.01 -18.91
C VAL A 283 19.24 -31.85 -18.10
N ASP A 284 20.14 -31.04 -18.67
CA ASP A 284 20.73 -29.89 -17.98
C ASP A 284 19.68 -28.84 -17.59
N TYR A 285 18.80 -28.48 -18.52
CA TYR A 285 17.71 -27.53 -18.26
C TYR A 285 16.69 -28.09 -17.26
N GLY A 286 16.30 -29.36 -17.39
CA GLY A 286 15.41 -30.04 -16.46
C GLY A 286 15.96 -30.06 -15.03
N CYS A 287 17.24 -30.40 -14.86
CA CYS A 287 17.91 -30.35 -13.55
C CYS A 287 17.86 -28.94 -12.94
N LYS A 288 18.13 -27.90 -13.74
CA LYS A 288 18.07 -26.51 -13.29
C LYS A 288 16.67 -26.09 -12.91
N VAL A 289 15.65 -26.39 -13.73
CA VAL A 289 14.25 -26.04 -13.44
C VAL A 289 13.77 -26.70 -12.14
N ILE A 290 14.10 -27.97 -11.92
CA ILE A 290 13.75 -28.69 -10.68
C ILE A 290 14.50 -28.06 -9.49
N ALA A 291 15.81 -27.82 -9.60
CA ALA A 291 16.61 -27.25 -8.53
C ALA A 291 16.18 -25.81 -8.17
N VAL A 292 15.84 -25.00 -9.17
CA VAL A 292 15.19 -23.70 -9.02
C VAL A 292 13.86 -23.87 -8.28
N SER A 293 12.98 -24.76 -8.70
CA SER A 293 11.69 -24.98 -8.02
C SER A 293 11.86 -25.34 -6.54
N VAL A 294 12.83 -26.19 -6.20
CA VAL A 294 13.18 -26.54 -4.81
C VAL A 294 13.73 -25.33 -4.05
N ALA A 295 14.61 -24.52 -4.65
CA ALA A 295 15.15 -23.33 -4.02
C ALA A 295 14.05 -22.29 -3.69
N TRP A 296 13.05 -22.14 -4.55
CA TRP A 296 11.88 -21.30 -4.27
C TRP A 296 11.05 -21.88 -3.13
N PHE A 297 10.79 -23.18 -3.13
CA PHE A 297 10.08 -23.84 -2.04
C PHE A 297 10.76 -23.60 -0.68
N VAL A 298 12.09 -23.82 -0.60
CA VAL A 298 12.86 -23.55 0.62
C VAL A 298 12.77 -22.07 1.03
N SER A 299 12.82 -21.16 0.08
CA SER A 299 12.68 -19.72 0.35
C SER A 299 11.30 -19.37 0.91
N SER A 300 10.25 -20.00 0.40
CA SER A 300 8.88 -19.84 0.92
C SER A 300 8.73 -20.44 2.33
N VAL A 301 9.38 -21.58 2.61
CA VAL A 301 9.45 -22.14 3.96
C VAL A 301 10.10 -21.15 4.92
N LEU A 302 11.25 -20.55 4.58
CA LEU A 302 11.91 -19.54 5.42
C LEU A 302 11.02 -18.31 5.68
N ALA A 303 10.33 -17.83 4.63
CA ALA A 303 9.39 -16.71 4.77
C ALA A 303 8.19 -17.07 5.67
N SER A 304 7.68 -18.30 5.57
CA SER A 304 6.60 -18.79 6.43
C SER A 304 7.01 -18.86 7.89
N VAL A 305 8.23 -19.33 8.19
CA VAL A 305 8.75 -19.39 9.57
C VAL A 305 8.94 -17.98 10.12
N GLN A 306 9.57 -17.08 9.36
CA GLN A 306 9.81 -15.71 9.80
C GLN A 306 8.51 -14.93 10.04
N SER A 307 7.52 -15.10 9.15
CA SER A 307 6.20 -14.50 9.35
C SER A 307 5.50 -15.13 10.55
N SER A 308 5.51 -16.45 10.70
CA SER A 308 4.92 -17.14 11.86
C SER A 308 5.47 -16.67 13.19
N ILE A 309 6.79 -16.50 13.31
CA ILE A 309 7.42 -16.00 14.54
C ILE A 309 6.93 -14.57 14.85
N ARG A 310 6.95 -13.68 13.86
CA ARG A 310 6.50 -12.30 14.07
C ARG A 310 5.01 -12.21 14.37
N GLY A 311 4.21 -12.99 13.66
CA GLY A 311 2.76 -13.03 13.81
C GLY A 311 2.35 -13.61 15.16
N GLY A 312 2.96 -14.72 15.58
CA GLY A 312 2.73 -15.35 16.89
C GLY A 312 3.12 -14.44 18.05
N LEU A 313 4.27 -13.76 17.98
CA LEU A 313 4.67 -12.77 19.00
C LEU A 313 3.74 -11.55 19.03
N MET A 314 3.24 -11.09 17.87
CA MET A 314 2.29 -9.99 17.80
C MET A 314 0.91 -10.39 18.34
N PHE A 315 0.50 -11.65 18.12
CA PHE A 315 -0.72 -12.25 18.66
C PHE A 315 -0.67 -12.37 20.18
N SER A 316 0.34 -13.07 20.71
CA SER A 316 0.51 -13.28 22.16
C SER A 316 0.53 -11.97 22.95
N ARG A 317 1.34 -11.00 22.52
CA ARG A 317 1.42 -9.68 23.15
C ARG A 317 0.11 -8.91 23.08
N GLY A 318 -0.60 -8.97 21.94
CA GLY A 318 -1.90 -8.32 21.78
C GLY A 318 -2.96 -8.90 22.72
N VAL A 319 -3.03 -10.23 22.82
CA VAL A 319 -3.98 -10.95 23.69
C VAL A 319 -3.69 -10.67 25.16
N ILE A 320 -2.43 -10.73 25.60
CA ILE A 320 -2.08 -10.49 27.00
C ILE A 320 -2.32 -9.03 27.39
N LYS A 321 -1.94 -8.07 26.53
CA LYS A 321 -2.24 -6.64 26.77
C LYS A 321 -3.75 -6.38 26.87
N TYR A 322 -4.54 -7.02 26.01
CA TYR A 322 -6.00 -6.94 26.08
C TYR A 322 -6.56 -7.55 27.38
N GLY A 323 -6.07 -8.73 27.77
CA GLY A 323 -6.44 -9.41 29.02
C GLY A 323 -6.13 -8.58 30.26
N ARG A 324 -4.95 -7.94 30.31
CA ARG A 324 -4.55 -7.05 31.41
C ARG A 324 -5.47 -5.83 31.51
N LYS A 325 -5.78 -5.19 30.39
CA LYS A 325 -6.69 -4.03 30.32
C LYS A 325 -8.10 -4.35 30.84
N ARG A 326 -8.54 -5.61 30.73
CA ARG A 326 -9.81 -6.10 31.26
C ARG A 326 -9.74 -6.65 32.69
N GLY A 327 -8.54 -6.74 33.28
CA GLY A 327 -8.32 -7.33 34.61
C GLY A 327 -8.44 -8.85 34.64
N TRP A 328 -8.32 -9.54 33.49
CA TRP A 328 -8.39 -11.01 33.43
C TRP A 328 -7.07 -11.67 33.80
N VAL A 329 -5.96 -10.99 33.55
CA VAL A 329 -4.60 -11.54 33.71
C VAL A 329 -3.71 -10.45 34.30
N ASP A 330 -3.10 -10.73 35.45
CA ASP A 330 -2.13 -9.85 36.11
C ASP A 330 -0.70 -10.36 35.88
N VAL A 331 -0.35 -10.48 34.60
CA VAL A 331 0.99 -10.91 34.19
C VAL A 331 1.63 -9.74 33.47
N ASP A 332 2.75 -9.25 33.99
CA ASP A 332 3.53 -8.25 33.27
C ASP A 332 4.30 -8.88 32.12
N THR A 333 4.14 -8.32 30.92
CA THR A 333 4.71 -8.81 29.66
C THR A 333 6.19 -8.49 29.57
N ASP A 334 6.63 -7.50 30.35
CA ASP A 334 8.03 -7.08 30.35
C ASP A 334 8.84 -7.89 31.38
N GLU A 335 8.17 -8.55 32.34
CA GLU A 335 8.81 -9.38 33.37
C GLU A 335 8.61 -10.89 33.13
N SER A 336 7.57 -11.28 32.40
CA SER A 336 7.18 -12.69 32.22
C SER A 336 7.39 -13.17 30.78
N MET A 337 8.05 -14.32 30.61
CA MET A 337 8.24 -14.98 29.29
C MET A 337 7.00 -15.71 28.76
N VAL A 338 5.83 -15.55 29.41
CA VAL A 338 4.60 -16.22 29.01
C VAL A 338 4.15 -15.78 27.61
N ASP A 339 4.33 -14.50 27.25
CA ASP A 339 4.01 -14.02 25.89
C ASP A 339 4.93 -14.65 24.85
N GLU A 340 6.21 -14.81 25.16
CA GLU A 340 7.19 -15.45 24.28
C GLU A 340 6.86 -16.92 24.04
N TYR A 341 6.62 -17.71 25.10
CA TYR A 341 6.27 -19.13 24.96
C TYR A 341 4.96 -19.32 24.18
N LEU A 342 3.93 -18.51 24.47
CA LEU A 342 2.68 -18.54 23.72
C LEU A 342 2.91 -18.16 22.25
N GLY A 343 3.70 -17.11 22.02
CA GLY A 343 4.02 -16.63 20.68
C GLY A 343 4.79 -17.65 19.85
N TRP A 344 5.79 -18.31 20.43
CA TRP A 344 6.54 -19.39 19.78
C TRP A 344 5.67 -20.63 19.53
N GLY A 345 4.79 -20.99 20.45
CA GLY A 345 3.82 -22.08 20.26
C GLY A 345 2.90 -21.82 19.06
N VAL A 346 2.33 -20.62 18.99
CA VAL A 346 1.49 -20.19 17.85
C VAL A 346 2.31 -20.12 16.56
N ALA A 347 3.57 -19.67 16.63
CA ALA A 347 4.46 -19.62 15.47
C ALA A 347 4.77 -21.00 14.88
N VAL A 348 5.03 -22.02 15.71
CA VAL A 348 5.26 -23.39 15.24
C VAL A 348 4.01 -23.95 14.58
N LEU A 349 2.82 -23.72 15.16
CA LEU A 349 1.55 -24.13 14.58
C LEU A 349 1.28 -23.43 13.25
N GLY A 350 1.49 -22.11 13.19
CA GLY A 350 1.31 -21.30 11.98
C GLY A 350 2.23 -21.73 10.84
N ALA A 351 3.52 -21.93 11.13
CA ALA A 351 4.49 -22.37 10.13
C ALA A 351 4.16 -23.77 9.60
N SER A 352 3.79 -24.69 10.50
CA SER A 352 3.40 -26.06 10.12
C SER A 352 2.16 -26.05 9.24
N PHE A 353 1.15 -25.25 9.61
CA PHE A 353 -0.08 -25.09 8.82
C PHE A 353 0.23 -24.54 7.41
N GLN A 354 1.08 -23.52 7.29
CA GLN A 354 1.45 -22.94 6.00
C GLN A 354 2.15 -23.95 5.09
N ILE A 355 3.07 -24.74 5.64
CA ILE A 355 3.83 -25.75 4.89
C ILE A 355 2.90 -26.88 4.42
N VAL A 356 2.05 -27.40 5.30
CA VAL A 356 1.12 -28.50 4.97
C VAL A 356 0.08 -28.07 3.93
N ASN A 357 -0.41 -26.83 3.99
CA ASN A 357 -1.38 -26.31 3.03
C ASN A 357 -0.75 -25.74 1.74
N GLY A 358 0.56 -25.90 1.55
CA GLY A 358 1.25 -25.47 0.33
C GLY A 358 1.16 -23.96 0.06
N PHE A 359 1.10 -23.13 1.11
CA PHE A 359 1.00 -21.67 1.03
C PHE A 359 -0.25 -21.13 0.29
N GLY A 360 -1.31 -21.94 0.19
CA GLY A 360 -2.59 -21.53 -0.38
C GLY A 360 -3.45 -20.73 0.60
N LEU A 361 -4.26 -19.80 0.07
CA LEU A 361 -5.27 -19.07 0.84
C LEU A 361 -6.61 -19.80 0.75
N PRO A 362 -7.16 -20.32 1.87
CA PRO A 362 -8.49 -20.92 1.85
C PRO A 362 -9.58 -19.85 1.68
N PHE A 363 -10.72 -20.22 1.09
CA PHE A 363 -11.91 -19.38 1.08
C PHE A 363 -12.48 -19.28 2.52
N PRO A 364 -12.88 -18.08 3.01
CA PRO A 364 -13.05 -16.80 2.31
C PRO A 364 -11.86 -15.83 2.42
N LEU A 365 -10.73 -16.23 3.03
CA LEU A 365 -9.58 -15.35 3.27
C LEU A 365 -8.93 -14.86 1.98
N ASN A 366 -9.03 -15.61 0.89
CA ASN A 366 -8.60 -15.17 -0.44
C ASN A 366 -9.30 -13.87 -0.90
N VAL A 367 -10.59 -13.70 -0.59
CA VAL A 367 -11.35 -12.48 -0.91
C VAL A 367 -10.97 -11.35 0.04
N LEU A 368 -10.84 -11.65 1.33
CA LEU A 368 -10.46 -10.66 2.34
C LEU A 368 -9.05 -10.08 2.09
N LEU A 369 -8.10 -10.94 1.71
CA LEU A 369 -6.69 -10.58 1.46
C LEU A 369 -6.41 -10.31 -0.02
N LEU A 370 -7.45 -10.10 -0.84
CA LEU A 370 -7.33 -9.79 -2.25
C LEU A 370 -6.45 -8.54 -2.51
N PRO A 371 -6.57 -7.42 -1.76
CA PRO A 371 -5.70 -6.27 -1.97
C PRO A 371 -4.21 -6.59 -1.75
N VAL A 372 -3.89 -7.38 -0.73
CA VAL A 372 -2.52 -7.82 -0.45
C VAL A 372 -2.03 -8.77 -1.54
N THR A 373 -2.91 -9.63 -2.04
CA THR A 373 -2.61 -10.53 -3.16
C THR A 373 -2.31 -9.77 -4.45
N MET A 374 -3.02 -8.67 -4.72
CA MET A 374 -2.74 -7.78 -5.85
C MET A 374 -1.37 -7.12 -5.70
N VAL A 375 -1.02 -6.63 -4.50
CA VAL A 375 0.32 -6.06 -4.24
C VAL A 375 1.41 -7.10 -4.44
N GLU A 376 1.23 -8.32 -3.92
CA GLU A 376 2.18 -9.41 -4.12
C GLU A 376 2.36 -9.74 -5.61
N TYR A 377 1.27 -9.82 -6.37
CA TYR A 377 1.32 -10.08 -7.81
C TYR A 377 2.02 -8.95 -8.58
N TYR A 378 1.72 -7.69 -8.23
CA TYR A 378 2.39 -6.54 -8.81
C TYR A 378 3.90 -6.56 -8.52
N LEU A 379 4.30 -6.86 -7.29
CA LEU A 379 5.72 -7.00 -6.94
C LEU A 379 6.39 -8.15 -7.70
N LYS A 380 5.72 -9.29 -7.89
CA LYS A 380 6.21 -10.39 -8.75
C LYS A 380 6.46 -9.90 -10.17
N TRP A 381 5.51 -9.15 -10.72
CA TRP A 381 5.64 -8.58 -12.06
C TRP A 381 6.81 -7.61 -12.17
N VAL A 382 6.97 -6.67 -11.23
CA VAL A 382 8.08 -5.69 -11.20
C VAL A 382 9.46 -6.38 -11.06
N VAL A 383 9.55 -7.44 -10.27
CA VAL A 383 10.81 -8.20 -10.12
C VAL A 383 11.11 -9.04 -11.36
N SER A 384 10.07 -9.53 -12.05
CA SER A 384 10.22 -10.36 -13.25
C SER A 384 10.40 -9.55 -14.53
N SER A 385 9.96 -8.30 -14.59
CA SER A 385 10.18 -7.44 -15.76
C SER A 385 11.68 -7.20 -15.91
N LYS A 386 12.22 -7.63 -17.07
CA LYS A 386 13.58 -7.30 -17.48
C LYS A 386 13.66 -5.79 -17.69
N ASP A 387 14.73 -5.19 -17.17
CA ASP A 387 15.11 -3.82 -17.52
C ASP A 387 15.46 -3.74 -19.01
#